data_AF-A0A2X3GDI1-F1
#
_entry.id   AF-A0A2X3GDI1-F1
#
_cell.length_a   1.000
_cell.length_b   1.000
_cell.length_c   1.000
_cell.angle_alpha   90.00
_cell.angle_beta   90.00
_cell.angle_gamma   90.00
#
_symmetry.space_group_name_H-M   'P 1'
#
loop_
_entity.id
_entity.type
_entity.pdbx_description
1 polymer ?
#
loop_
_entity_poly.entity_id
_entity_poly.type
_entity_poly.pdbx_seq_one_letter_code
_entity_poly.pdbx_strand_id
1 'polypeptide(L)'
;MLTSYWGLGGSFLTNIFDQFRLGNDEQPARRLMVLLVVAIPPFVLAYSGMVSFVNALYFAGVFSGVILSIMPILMLKGARQRGDLTPGWTCPAWMTHPLIQCFIVLLYLCSAAYAIASAVGYLPAGW
;
A
#
# COMPACT_ATOMS: atom_id res chain seq x y z
N MET A 1 14.01 -9.18 -12.47
CA MET A 1 13.38 -7.84 -12.49
C MET A 1 12.25 -7.76 -13.52
N LEU A 2 12.47 -8.11 -14.79
CA LEU A 2 11.42 -8.02 -15.82
C LEU A 2 10.26 -9.02 -15.63
N THR A 3 10.55 -10.26 -15.23
CA THR A 3 9.51 -11.27 -14.94
C THR A 3 8.64 -10.90 -13.74
N SER A 4 9.25 -10.40 -12.66
CA SER A 4 8.54 -9.90 -11.47
C SER A 4 7.72 -8.64 -11.76
N TYR A 5 8.22 -7.75 -12.64
CA TYR A 5 7.49 -6.56 -13.07
C TYR A 5 6.18 -6.92 -13.76
N TRP A 6 6.20 -7.87 -14.71
CA TRP A 6 4.98 -8.31 -15.39
C TRP A 6 4.01 -9.05 -14.46
N GLY A 7 4.52 -9.84 -13.51
CA GLY A 7 3.68 -10.50 -12.50
C GLY A 7 2.95 -9.49 -11.61
N LEU A 8 3.68 -8.52 -11.05
CA LEU A 8 3.09 -7.48 -10.21
C LEU A 8 2.18 -6.53 -11.01
N GLY A 9 2.58 -6.16 -12.22
CA GLY A 9 1.78 -5.33 -13.13
C GLY A 9 0.48 -6.02 -13.54
N GLY A 10 0.50 -7.34 -13.74
CA GLY A 10 -0.68 -8.15 -14.00
C GLY A 10 -1.67 -8.12 -12.83
N SER A 11 -1.20 -8.36 -11.61
CA SER A 11 -2.05 -8.28 -10.40
C SER A 11 -2.59 -6.87 -10.15
N PHE A 12 -1.80 -5.84 -10.48
CA PHE A 12 -2.26 -4.45 -10.34
C PHE A 12 -3.32 -4.08 -11.38
N LEU A 13 -3.20 -4.60 -12.61
CA LEU A 13 -4.22 -4.45 -13.64
C LEU A 13 -5.56 -5.01 -13.18
N THR A 14 -5.61 -6.26 -12.73
CA THR A 14 -6.87 -6.88 -12.26
C THR A 14 -7.42 -6.14 -11.04
N ASN A 15 -6.57 -5.70 -10.11
CA ASN A 15 -7.00 -4.90 -8.96
C ASN A 15 -7.65 -3.57 -9.36
N ILE A 16 -7.15 -2.88 -10.40
CA ILE A 16 -7.77 -1.65 -10.89
C ILE A 16 -9.14 -1.96 -11.48
N PHE A 17 -9.27 -3.02 -12.27
CA PHE A 17 -10.56 -3.42 -12.83
C PHE A 17 -11.60 -3.73 -11.75
N ASP A 18 -11.20 -4.48 -10.71
CA ASP A 18 -12.07 -4.84 -9.59
C ASP A 18 -12.45 -3.63 -8.73
N GLN A 19 -11.45 -2.82 -8.33
CA GLN A 19 -11.65 -1.68 -7.43
C GLN A 19 -12.51 -0.59 -8.07
N PHE A 20 -12.32 -0.32 -9.36
CA PHE A 20 -13.09 0.68 -10.10
C PHE A 20 -14.31 0.09 -10.82
N ARG A 21 -14.58 -1.23 -10.67
CA ARG A 21 -15.68 -1.96 -11.30
C ARG A 21 -15.78 -1.68 -12.80
N LEU A 22 -14.64 -1.74 -13.51
CA LEU A 22 -14.51 -1.33 -14.92
C LEU A 22 -15.15 -2.31 -15.93
N GLY A 23 -15.81 -3.36 -15.43
CA GLY A 23 -16.51 -4.36 -16.24
C GLY A 23 -15.60 -5.51 -16.66
N ASN A 24 -15.87 -6.12 -17.82
CA ASN A 24 -15.16 -7.31 -18.27
C ASN A 24 -13.73 -6.99 -18.75
N ASP A 25 -12.73 -7.58 -18.09
CA ASP A 25 -11.29 -7.49 -18.40
C ASP A 25 -10.91 -8.06 -19.78
N GLU A 26 -11.81 -8.84 -20.39
CA GLU A 26 -11.60 -9.44 -21.71
C GLU A 26 -11.71 -8.42 -22.86
N GLN A 27 -12.24 -7.22 -22.60
CA GLN A 27 -12.31 -6.19 -23.63
C GLN A 27 -10.91 -5.62 -23.92
N PRO A 28 -10.34 -5.85 -25.12
CA PRO A 28 -8.93 -5.58 -25.39
C PRO A 28 -8.58 -4.09 -25.28
N ALA A 29 -9.51 -3.20 -25.64
CA ALA A 29 -9.31 -1.75 -25.55
C ALA A 29 -9.21 -1.25 -24.10
N ARG A 30 -10.09 -1.72 -23.20
CA ARG A 30 -10.06 -1.34 -21.79
C ARG A 30 -8.83 -1.90 -21.09
N ARG A 31 -8.50 -3.16 -21.39
CA ARG A 31 -7.31 -3.82 -20.85
C ARG A 31 -6.04 -3.10 -21.28
N LEU A 32 -5.95 -2.69 -22.54
CA LEU A 32 -4.81 -1.89 -23.02
C LEU A 32 -4.74 -0.54 -22.30
N MET A 33 -5.86 0.18 -22.14
CA MET A 33 -5.87 1.47 -21.45
C MET A 33 -5.39 1.35 -20.00
N VAL A 34 -5.89 0.38 -19.24
CA VAL A 34 -5.43 0.13 -17.86
C VAL A 34 -3.97 -0.30 -17.85
N LEU A 35 -3.53 -1.13 -18.79
CA LEU A 35 -2.12 -1.52 -18.91
C LEU A 35 -1.21 -0.31 -19.16
N LEU A 36 -1.63 0.65 -19.98
CA LEU A 36 -0.88 1.89 -20.20
C LEU A 36 -0.80 2.72 -18.90
N VAL A 37 -1.89 2.82 -18.14
CA VAL A 37 -1.92 3.50 -16.83
C VAL A 37 -0.99 2.83 -15.82
N VAL A 38 -0.87 1.49 -15.85
CA VAL A 38 0.02 0.75 -14.96
C VAL A 38 1.49 0.86 -15.40
N ALA A 39 1.75 0.81 -16.70
CA ALA A 39 3.11 0.71 -17.23
C ALA A 39 3.80 2.07 -17.40
N ILE A 40 3.10 3.08 -17.94
CA ILE A 40 3.71 4.36 -18.34
C ILE A 40 4.27 5.16 -17.14
N PRO A 41 3.54 5.36 -16.03
CA PRO A 41 4.04 6.22 -14.94
C PRO A 41 5.38 5.73 -14.34
N PRO A 42 5.58 4.43 -14.04
CA PRO A 42 6.89 3.92 -13.62
C PRO A 42 8.02 4.21 -14.61
N PHE A 43 7.76 4.08 -15.93
CA PHE A 43 8.78 4.39 -16.95
C PHE A 43 9.10 5.87 -16.98
N VAL A 44 8.08 6.75 -16.94
CA VAL A 44 8.29 8.21 -16.90
C VAL A 44 9.12 8.60 -15.67
N LEU A 45 8.80 8.06 -14.49
CA LEU A 45 9.56 8.33 -13.26
C LEU A 45 11.01 7.82 -13.34
N ALA A 46 11.23 6.64 -13.93
CA ALA A 46 12.57 6.07 -14.08
C ALA A 46 13.46 6.86 -15.06
N TYR A 47 12.90 7.31 -16.19
CA TYR A 47 13.67 8.00 -17.23
C TYR A 47 13.78 9.52 -17.03
N SER A 48 12.89 10.13 -16.25
CA SER A 48 12.90 11.59 -16.00
C SER A 48 13.96 12.05 -15.00
N GLY A 49 14.60 11.13 -14.26
CA GLY A 49 15.56 11.45 -13.21
C GLY A 49 14.95 12.19 -12.00
N MET A 50 13.62 12.33 -11.95
CA MET A 50 12.91 13.06 -10.89
C MET A 50 12.93 12.32 -9.54
N VAL A 51 13.18 11.01 -9.54
CA VAL A 51 13.18 10.18 -8.32
C VAL A 51 14.43 9.30 -8.32
N SER A 52 15.24 9.43 -7.26
CA SER A 52 16.34 8.49 -7.00
C SER A 52 15.77 7.11 -6.66
N PHE A 53 16.47 6.05 -7.08
CA PHE A 53 16.12 4.68 -6.72
C PHE A 53 15.93 4.49 -5.20
N VAL A 54 16.78 5.13 -4.40
CA VAL A 54 16.70 5.10 -2.93
C VAL A 54 15.39 5.73 -2.44
N ASN A 55 15.04 6.91 -2.97
CA ASN A 55 13.79 7.59 -2.62
C ASN A 55 12.57 6.76 -3.04
N ALA A 56 12.59 6.16 -4.23
CA ALA A 56 11.49 5.29 -4.69
C ALA A 56 11.29 4.09 -3.74
N LEU A 57 12.38 3.45 -3.33
CA LEU A 57 12.34 2.30 -2.42
C LEU A 57 11.91 2.73 -1.01
N TYR A 58 12.39 3.89 -0.53
CA TYR A 58 11.97 4.49 0.73
C TYR A 58 10.45 4.77 0.76
N PHE A 59 9.92 5.48 -0.25
CA PHE A 59 8.49 5.79 -0.32
C PHE A 59 7.64 4.52 -0.40
N ALA A 60 8.01 3.57 -1.27
CA ALA A 60 7.30 2.30 -1.38
C ALA A 60 7.32 1.53 -0.04
N GLY A 61 8.46 1.53 0.66
CA GLY A 61 8.62 0.90 1.97
C GLY A 61 7.76 1.55 3.06
N VAL A 62 7.76 2.89 3.17
CA VAL A 62 6.97 3.60 4.19
C VAL A 62 5.47 3.37 3.96
N PHE A 63 4.97 3.58 2.74
CA PHE A 63 3.54 3.42 2.46
C PHE A 63 3.07 1.96 2.61
N SER A 64 3.86 0.99 2.13
CA SER A 64 3.52 -0.43 2.34
C SER A 64 3.55 -0.82 3.82
N GLY A 65 4.54 -0.35 4.59
CA GLY A 65 4.63 -0.59 6.04
C GLY A 65 3.43 -0.04 6.81
N VAL A 66 2.94 1.15 6.45
CA VAL A 66 1.75 1.76 7.04
C VAL A 66 0.51 0.89 6.78
N ILE A 67 0.30 0.46 5.53
CA ILE A 67 -0.83 -0.40 5.16
C ILE A 67 -0.75 -1.74 5.89
N LEU A 68 0.41 -2.42 5.84
CA LEU A 68 0.62 -3.72 6.46
C LEU A 68 0.45 -3.71 7.98
N SER A 69 0.66 -2.56 8.62
CA SER A 69 0.56 -2.45 10.08
C SER A 69 -0.84 -2.04 10.54
N ILE A 70 -1.53 -1.16 9.80
CA ILE A 70 -2.84 -0.64 10.19
C ILE A 70 -3.97 -1.56 9.72
N MET A 71 -3.90 -2.08 8.48
CA MET A 71 -4.98 -2.88 7.90
C MET A 71 -5.35 -4.11 8.74
N PRO A 72 -4.41 -4.93 9.24
CA PRO A 72 -4.75 -6.11 10.04
C PRO A 72 -5.50 -5.77 11.33
N ILE A 73 -5.18 -4.62 11.95
CA ILE A 73 -5.87 -4.16 13.16
C ILE A 73 -7.35 -3.88 12.86
N LEU A 74 -7.63 -3.19 11.75
CA LEU A 74 -8.99 -2.88 11.32
C LEU A 74 -9.75 -4.14 10.90
N MET A 75 -9.11 -5.02 10.13
CA MET A 75 -9.69 -6.30 9.71
C MET A 75 -10.02 -7.19 10.91
N LEU A 76 -9.12 -7.29 11.88
CA LEU A 76 -9.34 -8.07 13.11
C LEU A 76 -10.46 -7.47 13.97
N LYS A 77 -10.51 -6.14 14.10
CA LYS A 77 -11.60 -5.47 14.82
C LYS A 77 -12.95 -5.71 14.14
N GLY A 78 -13.01 -5.62 12.82
CA GLY A 78 -14.21 -5.91 12.04
C GLY A 78 -14.65 -7.38 12.19
N ALA A 79 -13.72 -8.31 12.06
CA ALA A 79 -13.98 -9.75 12.23
C ALA A 79 -14.48 -10.09 13.64
N ARG A 80 -13.96 -9.44 14.70
CA ARG A 80 -14.45 -9.67 16.07
C ARG A 80 -15.86 -9.14 16.32
N GLN A 81 -16.29 -8.11 15.57
CA GLN A 81 -17.61 -7.49 15.74
C GLN A 81 -18.69 -8.14 14.88
N ARG A 82 -18.33 -8.62 13.69
CA ARG A 82 -19.28 -9.07 12.66
C ARG A 82 -18.93 -10.43 12.04
N GLY A 83 -17.90 -11.09 12.53
CA GLY A 83 -17.44 -12.36 11.97
C GLY A 83 -18.30 -13.53 12.42
N ASP A 84 -18.42 -14.51 11.54
CA ASP A 84 -19.22 -15.72 11.76
C ASP A 84 -18.46 -16.81 12.54
N LEU A 85 -17.14 -16.63 12.75
CA LEU A 85 -16.26 -17.60 13.37
C LEU A 85 -15.82 -17.14 14.76
N THR A 86 -16.03 -17.99 15.76
CA THR A 86 -15.46 -17.81 17.10
C THR A 86 -13.97 -18.17 17.07
N PRO A 87 -13.06 -17.28 17.50
CA PRO A 87 -11.62 -17.55 17.45
C PRO A 87 -11.25 -18.68 18.41
N GLY A 88 -10.48 -19.66 17.93
CA GLY A 88 -9.97 -20.75 18.77
C GLY A 88 -8.94 -20.30 19.82
N TRP A 89 -8.33 -19.13 19.61
CA TRP A 89 -7.44 -18.49 20.58
C TRP A 89 -7.50 -16.97 20.47
N THR A 90 -7.50 -16.30 21.61
CA THR A 90 -7.49 -14.84 21.71
C THR A 90 -6.26 -14.39 22.48
N CYS A 91 -5.52 -13.42 21.92
CA CYS A 91 -4.41 -12.79 22.63
C CYS A 91 -4.87 -12.23 23.99
N PRO A 92 -3.98 -12.22 25.00
CA PRO A 92 -4.25 -11.58 26.28
C PRO A 92 -4.71 -10.13 26.14
N ALA A 93 -5.61 -9.70 27.05
CA ALA A 93 -6.22 -8.36 27.01
C ALA A 93 -5.21 -7.22 27.09
N TRP A 94 -4.08 -7.41 27.76
CA TRP A 94 -3.03 -6.40 27.89
C TRP A 94 -2.30 -6.12 26.57
N MET A 95 -2.07 -7.14 25.73
CA MET A 95 -1.45 -6.96 24.40
C MET A 95 -2.40 -6.35 23.37
N THR A 96 -3.71 -6.52 23.59
CA THR A 96 -4.75 -6.02 22.69
C THR A 96 -5.35 -4.69 23.17
N HIS A 97 -4.71 -4.05 24.15
CA HIS A 97 -5.20 -2.82 24.74
C HIS A 97 -5.31 -1.71 23.66
N PRO A 98 -6.42 -0.95 23.61
CA PRO A 98 -6.65 0.06 22.59
C PRO A 98 -5.57 1.16 22.57
N LEU A 99 -4.90 1.42 23.69
CA LEU A 99 -3.77 2.35 23.75
C LEU A 99 -2.58 1.88 22.90
N ILE A 100 -2.27 0.58 22.93
CA ILE A 100 -1.17 0.01 22.13
C ILE A 100 -1.52 0.11 20.64
N GLN A 101 -2.77 -0.19 20.28
CA GLN A 101 -3.25 -0.03 18.90
C GLN A 101 -3.17 1.42 18.44
N CYS A 102 -3.63 2.37 19.26
CA CYS A 102 -3.57 3.79 18.97
C CYS A 102 -2.12 4.26 18.79
N PHE A 103 -1.23 3.81 19.66
CA PHE A 103 0.20 4.11 19.58
C PHE A 103 0.83 3.60 18.28
N ILE A 104 0.55 2.34 17.89
CA ILE A 104 1.04 1.77 16.62
C ILE A 104 0.51 2.58 15.43
N VAL A 105 -0.78 2.87 15.40
CA VAL A 105 -1.39 3.65 14.31
C VAL A 105 -0.76 5.04 14.23
N LEU A 106 -0.58 5.72 15.37
CA LEU A 106 0.02 7.04 15.42
C LEU A 106 1.47 7.02 14.94
N LEU A 107 2.27 6.04 15.37
CA LEU A 107 3.66 5.88 14.89
C LEU A 107 3.74 5.73 13.37
N TYR A 108 2.92 4.86 12.77
CA TYR A 108 2.93 4.66 11.32
C TYR A 108 2.38 5.87 10.57
N LEU A 109 1.35 6.55 11.08
CA LEU A 109 0.86 7.80 10.48
C LEU A 109 1.91 8.92 10.57
N CYS A 110 2.64 9.03 11.68
CA CYS A 110 3.76 9.95 11.80
C CYS A 110 4.88 9.62 10.81
N SER A 111 5.18 8.34 10.59
CA SER A 111 6.14 7.90 9.56
C SER A 111 5.70 8.29 8.15
N ALA A 112 4.41 8.11 7.82
CA ALA A 112 3.85 8.58 6.54
C ALA A 112 3.93 10.11 6.40
N ALA A 113 3.57 10.85 7.45
CA ALA A 113 3.66 12.31 7.47
C ALA A 113 5.10 12.79 7.31
N TYR A 114 6.06 12.12 7.95
CA TYR A 114 7.49 12.38 7.78
C TYR A 114 7.95 12.14 6.34
N ALA A 115 7.53 11.03 5.72
CA ALA A 115 7.86 10.76 4.32
C ALA A 115 7.30 11.82 3.38
N ILE A 116 6.05 12.27 3.60
CA ILE A 116 5.44 13.36 2.81
C ILE A 116 6.19 14.67 3.01
N ALA A 117 6.53 15.03 4.26
CA ALA A 117 7.29 16.24 4.55
C ALA A 117 8.70 16.20 3.93
N SER A 118 9.32 15.02 3.88
CA SER A 118 10.59 14.79 3.19
C SER A 118 10.43 14.95 1.66
N ALA A 119 9.33 14.46 1.08
CA ALA A 119 9.02 14.63 -0.35
C ALA A 119 8.92 16.09 -0.78
N VAL A 120 8.34 16.94 0.09
CA VAL A 120 8.11 18.38 -0.17
C VAL A 120 9.36 19.22 0.14
N GLY A 121 10.43 18.63 0.68
CA GLY A 121 11.68 19.32 0.99
C GLY A 121 11.64 20.16 2.27
N TYR A 122 10.65 19.94 3.14
CA TYR A 122 10.57 20.58 4.46
C TYR A 122 11.60 20.05 5.46
N LEU A 123 12.12 18.85 5.22
CA LEU A 123 13.11 18.18 6.05
C LEU A 123 14.46 18.12 5.31
N PRO A 124 15.59 18.27 6.03
CA PRO A 124 16.89 18.02 5.43
C PRO A 124 16.92 16.61 4.85
N ALA A 125 17.63 16.43 3.73
CA ALA A 125 17.79 15.12 3.12
C ALA A 125 18.34 14.13 4.17
N GLY A 126 17.48 13.22 4.61
CA GLY A 126 17.90 12.03 5.34
C GLY A 126 18.70 11.16 4.38
N TRP A 127 19.79 10.59 4.89
CA TRP A 127 20.69 9.71 4.14
C TRP A 127 19.96 8.49 3.58
#